data_AF-A0A357HEN8-F1
#
_entry.id   AF-A0A357HEN8-F1
#
_cell.length_a   1.000
_cell.length_b   1.000
_cell.length_c   1.000
_cell.angle_alpha   90.00
_cell.angle_beta   90.00
_cell.angle_gamma   90.00
#
_symmetry.space_group_name_H-M   'P 1'
#
loop_
_entity.id
_entity.type
_entity.pdbx_description
1 polymer ?
#
loop_
_entity_poly.entity_id
_entity_poly.type
_entity_poly.pdbx_seq_one_letter_code
_entity_poly.pdbx_strand_id
1 'polypeptide(L)'
;MNELLITVIVLILFLLVFLFGRKEQVSQAALDKEGLKVEKDSWSKEEIKSHSDIDATRDEMNQLIEEKLDADPDDGIHLKYIINEWADLKKRVFSERRSWVRNPEKDSE
;
A
#
# COMPACT_ATOMS: atom_id res chain seq x y z
N MET A 1 8.66 38.18 50.18
CA MET A 1 8.04 38.62 48.90
C MET A 1 8.85 38.13 47.70
N ASN A 2 10.17 38.34 47.68
CA ASN A 2 11.03 37.87 46.58
C ASN A 2 11.05 36.35 46.40
N GLU A 3 11.12 35.55 47.47
CA GLU A 3 11.13 34.08 47.36
C GLU A 3 9.85 33.53 46.72
N LEU A 4 8.69 34.00 47.17
CA LEU A 4 7.38 33.64 46.61
C LEU A 4 7.28 34.02 45.11
N LEU A 5 7.84 35.17 44.74
CA LEU A 5 7.87 35.65 43.35
C LEU A 5 8.79 34.78 42.48
N ILE A 6 9.95 34.37 42.99
CA ILE A 6 10.87 33.46 42.32
C ILE A 6 10.23 32.08 42.12
N THR A 7 9.54 31.54 43.14
CA THR A 7 8.86 30.23 43.03
C THR A 7 7.78 30.23 41.94
N VAL A 8 7.00 31.32 41.85
CA VAL A 8 5.98 31.46 40.81
C VAL A 8 6.61 31.54 39.42
N ILE A 9 7.70 32.27 39.25
CA ILE A 9 8.42 32.35 37.96
C ILE A 9 8.94 30.97 37.53
N VAL A 10 9.53 30.20 38.45
CA VAL A 10 10.04 28.85 38.14
C VAL A 10 8.91 27.91 37.74
N LEU A 11 7.76 27.97 38.42
CA LEU A 11 6.58 27.18 38.06
C LEU A 11 6.05 27.51 36.65
N ILE A 12 6.02 28.79 36.29
CA ILE A 12 5.60 29.24 34.96
C ILE A 12 6.58 28.73 33.89
N LEU A 13 7.89 28.81 34.13
CA LEU A 13 8.89 28.27 33.21
C LEU A 13 8.75 26.74 33.04
N PHE A 14 8.49 26.02 34.12
CA PHE A 14 8.25 24.58 34.07
C PHE A 14 7.00 24.21 33.24
N LEU A 15 5.91 24.95 33.43
CA LEU A 15 4.68 24.78 32.64
C LEU A 15 4.90 25.07 31.15
N LEU A 16 5.67 26.10 30.81
CA LEU A 16 5.99 26.42 29.41
C LEU A 16 6.78 25.28 28.75
N VAL A 17 7.85 24.79 29.39
CA VAL A 17 8.65 23.67 28.86
C VAL A 17 7.80 22.41 28.68
N PHE A 18 6.95 22.10 29.66
CA PHE A 18 6.08 20.92 29.61
C PHE A 18 5.03 21.00 28.48
N LEU A 19 4.43 22.18 28.27
CA LEU A 19 3.42 22.38 27.21
C LEU A 19 4.04 22.36 25.81
N PHE A 20 5.21 22.98 25.61
CA PHE A 20 5.89 22.98 24.31
C PHE A 20 6.39 21.58 23.92
N GLY A 21 7.00 20.84 24.87
CA GLY A 21 7.51 19.49 24.60
C GLY A 21 6.42 18.49 24.22
N ARG A 22 5.19 18.64 24.73
CA ARG A 22 4.06 17.75 24.43
C ARG A 22 3.44 18.01 23.06
N LYS A 23 3.44 19.27 22.61
CA LYS A 23 2.86 19.66 21.31
C LYS A 23 3.65 19.09 20.14
N GLU A 24 4.97 19.11 20.21
CA GLU A 24 5.87 18.56 19.19
C GLU A 24 5.65 17.06 18.98
N GLN A 25 5.62 16.29 20.09
CA GLN A 25 5.48 14.83 20.05
C GLN A 25 4.10 14.39 19.54
N VAL A 26 3.02 15.08 19.96
CA VAL A 26 1.67 14.79 19.47
C VAL A 26 1.49 15.17 18.01
N SER A 27 2.13 16.26 17.56
CA SER A 27 2.10 16.69 16.17
C SER A 27 2.80 15.69 15.24
N GLN A 28 3.97 15.18 15.62
CA GLN A 28 4.68 14.17 14.81
C GLN A 28 3.91 12.85 14.74
N ALA A 29 3.37 12.37 15.87
CA ALA A 29 2.55 11.17 15.89
C ALA A 29 1.28 11.28 15.04
N ALA A 30 0.69 12.48 14.94
CA ALA A 30 -0.45 12.73 14.07
C ALA A 30 -0.06 12.69 12.58
N LEU A 31 1.08 13.30 12.22
CA LEU A 31 1.61 13.30 10.86
C LEU A 31 1.98 11.89 10.38
N ASP A 32 2.66 11.11 11.23
CA ASP A 32 3.01 9.72 10.92
C ASP A 32 1.76 8.86 10.68
N LYS A 33 0.73 9.06 11.52
CA LYS A 33 -0.55 8.37 11.37
C LYS A 33 -1.28 8.76 10.08
N GLU A 34 -1.19 10.03 9.67
CA GLU A 34 -1.80 10.51 8.43
C GLU A 34 -1.07 9.95 7.20
N GLY A 35 0.27 9.94 7.20
CA GLY A 35 1.07 9.32 6.14
C GLY A 35 0.77 7.84 5.94
N LEU A 36 0.73 7.07 7.04
CA LEU A 36 0.37 5.65 7.01
C LEU A 36 -1.07 5.41 6.52
N LYS A 37 -2.00 6.33 6.84
CA LYS A 37 -3.39 6.24 6.36
C LYS A 37 -3.47 6.51 4.87
N VAL A 38 -2.72 7.48 4.35
CA VAL A 38 -2.68 7.80 2.91
C VAL A 38 -2.10 6.63 2.10
N GLU A 39 -1.03 6.01 2.58
CA GLU A 39 -0.43 4.83 1.96
C GLU A 39 -1.36 3.61 2.01
N LYS A 40 -2.04 3.40 3.13
CA LYS A 40 -3.06 2.35 3.24
C LYS A 40 -4.24 2.60 2.29
N ASP A 41 -4.69 3.84 2.18
CA ASP A 41 -5.78 4.21 1.28
C ASP A 41 -5.36 4.05 -0.19
N SER A 42 -4.12 4.38 -0.57
CA SER A 42 -3.62 4.15 -1.93
C SER A 42 -3.57 2.67 -2.28
N TRP A 43 -3.05 1.83 -1.38
CA TRP A 43 -3.08 0.38 -1.55
C TRP A 43 -4.51 -0.16 -1.63
N SER A 44 -5.43 0.31 -0.79
CA SER A 44 -6.83 -0.13 -0.83
C SER A 44 -7.54 0.18 -2.15
N LYS A 45 -7.13 1.27 -2.82
CA LYS A 45 -7.67 1.68 -4.13
C LYS A 45 -7.04 0.91 -5.28
N GLU A 46 -5.80 0.46 -5.13
CA GLU A 46 -5.08 -0.34 -6.12
C GLU A 46 -5.46 -1.84 -6.04
N GLU A 47 -6.00 -2.30 -4.90
CA GLU A 47 -6.18 -3.72 -4.55
C GLU A 47 -7.56 -4.33 -4.87
N ILE A 48 -8.36 -3.76 -5.78
CA ILE A 48 -9.64 -4.40 -6.16
C ILE A 48 -9.75 -4.58 -7.67
N LYS A 49 -8.76 -5.23 -8.28
CA LYS A 49 -9.01 -6.02 -9.48
C LYS A 49 -9.24 -7.46 -9.05
N SER A 50 -10.43 -7.98 -9.30
CA SER A 50 -10.76 -9.39 -9.09
C SER A 50 -9.93 -10.28 -10.02
N HIS A 51 -9.85 -11.59 -9.74
CA HIS A 51 -9.19 -12.53 -10.66
C HIS A 51 -9.80 -12.46 -12.07
N SER A 52 -11.12 -12.30 -12.18
CA SER A 52 -11.80 -12.11 -13.46
C SER A 52 -11.39 -10.83 -14.18
N ASP A 53 -11.12 -9.74 -13.46
CA ASP A 53 -10.66 -8.49 -14.09
C ASP A 53 -9.23 -8.63 -14.63
N ILE A 54 -8.39 -9.41 -13.94
CA ILE A 54 -7.03 -9.74 -14.37
C ILE A 54 -7.07 -10.62 -15.61
N ASP A 55 -7.89 -11.67 -15.61
CA ASP A 55 -8.04 -12.57 -16.76
C ASP A 55 -8.63 -11.83 -17.98
N ALA A 56 -9.63 -10.96 -17.78
CA ALA A 56 -10.16 -10.12 -18.85
C ALA A 56 -9.11 -9.18 -19.45
N THR A 57 -8.28 -8.56 -18.59
CA THR A 57 -7.17 -7.69 -19.06
C THR A 57 -6.13 -8.50 -19.84
N ARG A 58 -5.76 -9.70 -19.35
CA ARG A 58 -4.84 -10.61 -20.03
C ARG A 58 -5.34 -10.97 -21.43
N ASP A 59 -6.62 -11.34 -21.53
CA ASP A 59 -7.22 -11.79 -22.78
C ASP A 59 -7.31 -10.66 -23.81
N GLU A 60 -7.70 -9.45 -23.38
CA GLU A 60 -7.70 -8.26 -24.22
C GLU A 60 -6.30 -7.94 -24.76
N MET A 61 -5.27 -7.97 -23.91
CA MET A 61 -3.89 -7.69 -24.33
C MET A 61 -3.36 -8.76 -25.31
N ASN A 62 -3.67 -10.03 -25.07
CA ASN A 62 -3.29 -11.12 -25.97
C ASN A 62 -3.98 -11.00 -27.34
N GLN A 63 -5.25 -10.59 -27.36
CA GLN A 63 -5.98 -10.33 -28.61
C GLN A 63 -5.37 -9.14 -29.36
N LEU A 64 -5.04 -8.06 -28.68
CA LEU A 64 -4.36 -6.91 -29.30
C LEU A 64 -3.01 -7.30 -29.92
N ILE A 65 -2.29 -8.23 -29.29
CA ILE A 65 -1.05 -8.75 -29.86
C ILE A 65 -1.32 -9.52 -31.15
N GLU A 66 -2.32 -10.41 -31.15
CA GLU A 66 -2.71 -11.15 -32.35
C GLU A 66 -3.16 -10.23 -33.50
N GLU A 67 -3.85 -9.14 -33.18
CA GLU A 67 -4.37 -8.21 -34.19
C GLU A 67 -3.33 -7.19 -34.70
N LYS A 68 -2.31 -6.86 -33.89
CA LYS A 68 -1.40 -5.72 -34.19
C LYS A 68 0.05 -6.12 -34.47
N LEU A 69 0.54 -7.24 -33.94
CA LEU A 69 1.92 -7.71 -34.15
C LEU A 69 2.05 -8.63 -35.37
N ASP A 70 1.12 -8.53 -36.32
CA ASP A 70 1.04 -9.33 -37.54
C ASP A 70 2.30 -9.19 -38.42
N ALA A 71 3.32 -10.00 -38.14
CA ALA A 71 4.40 -10.48 -39.03
C ALA A 71 5.59 -11.13 -38.29
N ASP A 72 5.78 -10.90 -36.98
CA ASP A 72 6.91 -11.48 -36.23
C ASP A 72 6.42 -12.46 -35.15
N PRO A 73 6.51 -13.79 -35.40
CA PRO A 73 6.00 -14.79 -34.47
C PRO A 73 6.76 -14.77 -33.14
N ASP A 74 8.04 -14.41 -33.12
CA ASP A 74 8.86 -14.53 -31.90
C ASP A 74 8.54 -13.41 -30.90
N ASP A 75 8.39 -12.17 -31.38
CA ASP A 75 8.05 -11.01 -30.55
C ASP A 75 6.63 -11.12 -29.96
N GLY A 76 5.67 -11.56 -30.77
CA GLY A 76 4.30 -11.80 -30.32
C GLY A 76 4.21 -12.91 -29.26
N ILE A 77 4.97 -14.00 -29.44
CA ILE A 77 5.07 -15.10 -28.46
C ILE A 77 5.67 -14.60 -27.15
N HIS A 78 6.78 -13.84 -27.21
CA HIS A 78 7.44 -13.34 -26.02
C HIS A 78 6.56 -12.37 -25.22
N LEU A 79 5.83 -11.50 -25.91
CA LEU A 79 4.97 -10.53 -25.26
C LEU A 79 3.76 -11.19 -24.60
N LYS A 80 3.15 -12.19 -25.25
CA LYS A 80 2.10 -13.03 -24.64
C LYS A 80 2.60 -13.77 -23.40
N TYR A 81 3.82 -14.29 -23.43
CA TYR A 81 4.44 -14.92 -22.26
C TYR A 81 4.53 -13.96 -21.08
N ILE A 82 5.04 -12.74 -21.30
CA ILE A 82 5.14 -11.71 -20.25
C ILE A 82 3.76 -11.36 -19.67
N ILE A 83 2.74 -11.21 -20.51
CA ILE A 83 1.37 -10.89 -20.07
C ILE A 83 0.78 -12.02 -19.23
N ASN A 84 1.00 -13.27 -19.62
CA ASN A 84 0.52 -14.42 -18.87
C ASN A 84 1.23 -14.54 -17.51
N GLU A 85 2.56 -14.39 -17.48
CA GLU A 85 3.34 -14.38 -16.23
C GLU A 85 2.91 -13.24 -15.28
N TRP A 86 2.64 -12.05 -15.83
CA TRP A 86 2.11 -10.93 -15.07
C TRP A 86 0.74 -11.25 -14.44
N ALA A 87 -0.17 -11.83 -15.21
CA ALA A 87 -1.50 -12.19 -14.73
C ALA A 87 -1.42 -13.23 -13.60
N ASP A 88 -0.56 -14.21 -13.73
CA ASP A 88 -0.35 -15.25 -12.73
C ASP A 88 0.33 -14.71 -11.47
N LEU A 89 1.32 -13.81 -11.62
CA LEU A 89 1.93 -13.12 -10.48
C LEU A 89 0.89 -12.29 -9.71
N LYS A 90 0.04 -11.53 -10.40
CA LYS A 90 -1.02 -10.74 -9.75
C LYS A 90 -1.99 -11.63 -8.99
N LYS A 91 -2.47 -12.73 -9.60
CA LYS A 91 -3.34 -13.71 -8.93
C LYS A 91 -2.67 -14.35 -7.71
N ARG A 92 -1.39 -14.70 -7.81
CA ARG A 92 -0.61 -15.24 -6.68
C ARG A 92 -0.46 -14.24 -5.54
N VAL A 93 -0.16 -12.97 -5.83
CA VAL A 93 -0.09 -11.93 -4.80
C VAL A 93 -1.44 -11.79 -4.08
N PHE A 94 -2.56 -11.87 -4.79
CA PHE A 94 -3.89 -11.82 -4.17
C PHE A 94 -4.21 -13.04 -3.28
N SER A 95 -3.77 -14.24 -3.68
CA SER A 95 -3.97 -15.46 -2.89
C SER A 95 -3.00 -15.55 -1.70
N GLU A 96 -1.74 -15.12 -1.87
CA GLU A 96 -0.70 -15.13 -0.84
C GLU A 96 -0.85 -14.00 0.17
N ARG A 97 -1.33 -12.81 -0.21
CA ARG A 97 -1.67 -11.75 0.75
C ARG A 97 -2.83 -12.19 1.65
N ARG A 98 -3.71 -13.06 1.12
CA ARG A 98 -4.73 -13.77 1.88
C ARG A 98 -4.23 -15.07 2.50
N SER A 99 -2.94 -15.42 2.47
CA SER A 99 -2.45 -16.74 2.96
C SER A 99 -2.65 -17.00 4.46
N TRP A 100 -2.86 -15.96 5.28
CA TRP A 100 -3.29 -16.11 6.68
C TRP A 100 -4.79 -16.45 6.83
N VAL A 101 -5.56 -16.31 5.75
CA VAL A 101 -6.95 -16.73 5.59
C VAL A 101 -6.92 -18.01 4.75
N ARG A 102 -7.42 -19.12 5.31
CA ARG A 102 -7.40 -20.47 4.69
C ARG A 102 -7.56 -20.43 3.16
N ASN A 103 -6.61 -21.03 2.45
CA ASN A 103 -6.70 -21.19 1.00
C ASN A 103 -7.32 -22.56 0.68
N PRO A 104 -8.60 -22.63 0.28
CA PRO A 104 -9.28 -23.92 0.07
C PRO A 104 -8.64 -24.78 -1.04
N GLU A 105 -7.88 -24.17 -1.95
CA GLU A 105 -7.18 -24.88 -3.03
C GLU A 105 -5.83 -25.48 -2.61
N LYS A 106 -5.24 -25.05 -1.48
CA LYS A 106 -3.98 -25.62 -0.97
C LYS A 106 -4.17 -26.93 -0.20
N ASP A 107 -5.38 -27.17 0.30
CA ASP A 107 -5.69 -28.31 1.16
C ASP A 107 -6.33 -29.47 0.37
N SER A 108 -6.40 -29.37 -0.97
CA SER A 108 -7.01 -30.38 -1.85
C SER A 108 -6.02 -31.31 -2.58
N GLU A 109 -4.74 -31.27 -2.22
CA GLU A 109 -3.73 -32.30 -2.58
C GLU A 109 -3.54 -33.31 -1.44
#